data_AF-W0SAI1-F1
#
_entry.id   AF-W0SAI1-F1
#
_cell.length_a   1.000
_cell.length_b   1.000
_cell.length_c   1.000
_cell.angle_alpha   90.00
_cell.angle_beta   90.00
_cell.angle_gamma   90.00
#
_symmetry.space_group_name_H-M   'P 1'
#
loop_
_entity.id
_entity.type
_entity.pdbx_description
1 polymer ?
#
loop_
_entity_poly.entity_id
_entity_poly.type
_entity_poly.pdbx_seq_one_letter_code
_entity_poly.pdbx_strand_id
1 'polypeptide(L)'
;MEWEFTPQQVVKGEIGYGLADFRKGLAEEVRQNVGGDTDTFTRTYHLLYDLCYALATSKDLETHLTAYAYDPPTVQFLRELAPVMAANVEMLGAILQRQIMDRVEAGMPLENAVSEVADWHRQTVAEHPPTTH
;
A
#
# COMPACT_ATOMS: atom_id res chain seq x y z
N MET A 1 9.82 -0.52 -8.04
CA MET A 1 9.41 0.77 -8.64
C MET A 1 10.46 1.80 -8.29
N GLU A 2 10.81 2.70 -9.21
CA GLU A 2 11.69 3.83 -8.91
C GLU A 2 10.95 5.13 -9.23
N TRP A 3 10.97 6.07 -8.28
CA TRP A 3 10.33 7.39 -8.42
C TRP A 3 11.41 8.46 -8.54
N GLU A 4 11.22 9.41 -9.45
CA GLU A 4 12.08 10.60 -9.58
C GLU A 4 11.74 11.71 -8.57
N PHE A 5 10.80 11.44 -7.66
CA PHE A 5 10.30 12.36 -6.65
C PHE A 5 10.24 11.66 -5.29
N THR A 6 10.10 12.46 -4.22
CA THR A 6 10.10 11.93 -2.85
C THR A 6 8.70 11.82 -2.25
N PRO A 7 8.50 10.95 -1.24
CA PRO A 7 7.25 10.89 -0.48
C PRO A 7 6.84 12.26 0.10
N GLN A 8 7.81 13.09 0.49
CA GLN A 8 7.54 14.42 1.04
C GLN A 8 6.92 15.36 -0.01
N GLN A 9 7.31 15.25 -1.28
CA GLN A 9 6.70 16.03 -2.37
C GLN A 9 5.25 15.60 -2.63
N VAL A 10 4.94 14.31 -2.46
CA VAL A 10 3.57 13.79 -2.53
C VAL A 10 2.72 14.32 -1.37
N VAL A 11 3.20 14.27 -0.13
CA VAL A 11 2.49 14.81 1.05
C VAL A 11 2.15 16.29 0.89
N LYS A 12 3.09 17.07 0.34
CA LYS A 12 2.90 18.50 0.09
C LYS A 12 1.97 18.81 -1.09
N GLY A 13 1.57 17.81 -1.87
CA GLY A 13 0.77 17.99 -3.08
C GLY A 13 1.55 18.60 -4.24
N GLU A 14 2.89 18.58 -4.20
CA GLU A 14 3.75 19.05 -5.31
C GLU A 14 3.67 18.08 -6.50
N ILE A 15 3.39 16.80 -6.23
CA ILE A 15 3.25 15.73 -7.21
C ILE A 15 1.87 15.08 -7.05
N GLY A 16 1.12 14.97 -8.15
CA GLY A 16 -0.20 14.33 -8.19
C GLY A 16 -0.17 12.79 -8.21
N TYR A 17 0.80 12.16 -7.56
CA TYR A 17 0.96 10.70 -7.54
C TYR A 17 0.01 10.10 -6.49
N GLY A 18 -0.93 9.26 -6.95
CA GLY A 18 -2.02 8.77 -6.12
C GLY A 18 -2.01 7.26 -5.86
N LEU A 19 -3.04 6.81 -5.15
CA LEU A 19 -3.23 5.40 -4.80
C LEU A 19 -3.33 4.49 -6.03
N ALA A 20 -3.98 4.96 -7.10
CA ALA A 20 -4.12 4.21 -8.34
C ALA A 20 -2.76 3.99 -9.03
N ASP A 21 -1.92 5.03 -9.10
CA ASP A 21 -0.58 4.95 -9.69
C ASP A 21 0.30 3.99 -8.90
N PHE A 22 0.29 4.11 -7.57
CA PHE A 22 1.01 3.20 -6.68
C PHE A 22 0.58 1.75 -6.87
N ARG A 23 -0.73 1.48 -6.90
CA ARG A 23 -1.26 0.12 -7.08
C ARG A 23 -0.87 -0.45 -8.43
N LYS A 24 -0.87 0.36 -9.49
CA LYS A 24 -0.46 -0.04 -10.83
C LYS A 24 1.03 -0.38 -10.88
N GLY A 25 1.89 0.51 -10.39
CA GLY A 25 3.33 0.28 -10.39
C GLY A 25 3.72 -0.95 -9.55
N LEU A 26 3.08 -1.16 -8.40
CA LEU A 26 3.31 -2.35 -7.58
C LEU A 26 2.89 -3.61 -8.34
N ALA A 27 1.73 -3.59 -9.01
CA ALA A 27 1.30 -4.72 -9.82
C ALA A 27 2.29 -5.03 -10.95
N GLU A 28 2.82 -4.02 -11.64
CA GLU A 28 3.84 -4.20 -12.68
C GLU A 28 5.14 -4.80 -12.12
N GLU A 29 5.62 -4.30 -11.00
CA GLU A 29 6.82 -4.84 -10.33
C GLU A 29 6.63 -6.29 -9.90
N VAL A 30 5.48 -6.63 -9.31
CA VAL A 30 5.17 -8.01 -8.93
C VAL A 30 5.11 -8.91 -10.17
N ARG A 31 4.48 -8.48 -11.27
CA ARG A 31 4.48 -9.27 -12.52
C ARG A 31 5.87 -9.51 -13.09
N GLN A 32 6.77 -8.55 -12.97
CA GLN A 32 8.13 -8.68 -13.50
C GLN A 32 9.00 -9.63 -12.68
N ASN A 33 8.71 -9.78 -11.39
CA ASN A 33 9.53 -10.57 -10.46
C ASN A 33 8.91 -11.92 -10.11
N VAL A 34 7.59 -12.07 -10.21
CA VAL A 34 6.89 -13.33 -9.94
C VAL A 34 6.73 -14.09 -11.25
N GLY A 35 7.43 -15.22 -11.34
CA GLY A 35 7.07 -16.25 -12.32
C GLY A 35 5.80 -16.97 -11.87
N GLY A 36 4.99 -17.44 -12.82
CA GLY A 36 3.80 -18.24 -12.52
C GLY A 36 2.58 -17.82 -13.33
N ASP A 37 1.43 -18.29 -12.88
CA ASP A 37 0.12 -17.96 -13.45
C ASP A 37 -0.51 -16.73 -12.79
N THR A 38 -1.68 -16.34 -13.30
CA THR A 38 -2.47 -15.22 -12.80
C THR A 38 -2.79 -15.34 -11.31
N ASP A 39 -3.07 -16.54 -10.82
CA ASP A 39 -3.42 -16.77 -9.40
C ASP A 39 -2.22 -16.50 -8.48
N THR A 40 -1.03 -16.96 -8.90
CA THR A 40 0.22 -16.70 -8.18
C THR A 40 0.53 -15.20 -8.12
N PHE A 41 0.33 -14.50 -9.25
CA PHE A 41 0.44 -13.04 -9.30
C PHE A 41 -0.53 -12.36 -8.34
N THR A 42 -1.83 -12.68 -8.43
CA THR A 42 -2.87 -12.03 -7.62
C THR A 42 -2.64 -12.25 -6.12
N ARG A 43 -2.29 -13.48 -5.72
CA ARG A 43 -1.96 -13.79 -4.32
C ARG A 43 -0.76 -12.98 -3.84
N THR A 44 0.34 -13.00 -4.60
CA THR A 44 1.56 -12.28 -4.21
C THR A 44 1.33 -10.78 -4.14
N TYR A 45 0.62 -10.21 -5.12
CA TYR A 45 0.26 -8.80 -5.11
C TYR A 45 -0.52 -8.41 -3.85
N HIS A 46 -1.55 -9.17 -3.48
CA HIS A 46 -2.33 -8.87 -2.27
C HIS A 46 -1.49 -8.97 -1.00
N LEU A 47 -0.67 -10.01 -0.86
CA LEU A 47 0.24 -10.15 0.29
C LEU A 47 1.17 -8.94 0.45
N LEU A 48 1.77 -8.48 -0.64
CA LEU A 48 2.70 -7.34 -0.60
C LEU A 48 1.99 -6.01 -0.40
N TYR A 49 0.82 -5.83 -1.03
CA TYR A 49 0.02 -4.63 -0.84
C TYR A 49 -0.49 -4.51 0.59
N ASP A 50 -1.00 -5.59 1.16
CA ASP A 50 -1.51 -5.64 2.54
C ASP A 50 -0.39 -5.40 3.55
N LEU A 51 0.82 -5.95 3.29
CA LEU A 51 2.02 -5.65 4.07
C LEU A 51 2.35 -4.14 4.03
N CYS A 52 2.37 -3.54 2.84
CA CYS A 52 2.63 -2.11 2.70
C CYS A 52 1.61 -1.27 3.46
N TYR A 53 0.33 -1.58 3.29
CA TYR A 53 -0.76 -0.85 3.92
C TYR A 53 -0.73 -0.98 5.45
N ALA A 54 -0.51 -2.19 5.97
CA ALA A 54 -0.41 -2.43 7.41
C ALA A 54 0.76 -1.67 8.04
N LEU A 55 1.93 -1.66 7.40
CA LEU A 55 3.10 -0.95 7.91
C LEU A 55 2.97 0.58 7.75
N ALA A 56 2.30 1.07 6.72
CA ALA A 56 2.05 2.50 6.53
C ALA A 56 1.09 3.07 7.59
N THR A 57 0.17 2.25 8.10
CA THR A 57 -0.88 2.68 9.05
C THR A 57 -0.56 2.35 10.50
N SER A 58 -0.13 1.13 10.82
CA SER A 58 0.12 0.65 12.19
C SER A 58 1.60 0.65 12.58
N LYS A 59 2.51 0.57 11.59
CA LYS A 59 3.96 0.38 11.77
C LYS A 59 4.35 -0.88 12.56
N ASP A 60 3.44 -1.84 12.73
CA ASP A 60 3.71 -3.07 13.48
C ASP A 60 3.65 -4.30 12.57
N LEU A 61 4.83 -4.79 12.20
CA LEU A 61 4.98 -6.00 11.40
C LEU A 61 4.48 -7.25 12.15
N GLU A 62 4.79 -7.37 13.44
CA GLU A 62 4.46 -8.58 14.21
C GLU A 62 2.95 -8.74 14.34
N THR A 63 2.24 -7.65 14.61
CA THR A 63 0.78 -7.64 14.62
C THR A 63 0.21 -8.04 13.26
N HIS A 64 0.76 -7.55 12.15
CA HIS A 64 0.30 -7.95 10.81
C HIS A 64 0.53 -9.46 10.56
N LEU A 65 1.69 -9.99 10.96
CA LEU A 65 2.03 -11.40 10.75
C LEU A 65 1.14 -12.37 11.54
N THR A 66 0.48 -11.92 12.62
CA THR A 66 -0.45 -12.78 13.38
C THR A 66 -1.63 -13.29 12.54
N ALA A 67 -2.02 -12.56 11.49
CA ALA A 67 -3.04 -13.01 10.54
C ALA A 67 -2.64 -14.28 9.78
N TYR A 68 -1.34 -14.57 9.71
CA TYR A 68 -0.75 -15.71 9.01
C TYR A 68 -0.09 -16.71 9.96
N ALA A 69 -0.45 -16.71 11.26
CA ALA A 69 0.22 -17.53 12.27
C ALA A 69 0.24 -19.04 11.97
N TYR A 70 -0.70 -19.54 11.16
CA TYR A 70 -0.81 -20.94 10.75
C TYR A 70 -0.18 -21.22 9.36
N ASP A 71 0.49 -20.25 8.76
CA ASP A 71 1.19 -20.37 7.47
C ASP A 71 2.65 -19.86 7.61
N PRO A 72 3.55 -20.69 8.19
CA PRO A 72 4.94 -20.31 8.41
C PRO A 72 5.70 -19.86 7.15
N PRO A 73 5.50 -20.48 5.96
CA PRO A 73 6.08 -19.99 4.71
C PRO A 73 5.69 -18.53 4.38
N THR A 74 4.41 -18.17 4.51
CA THR A 74 3.96 -16.79 4.27
C THR A 74 4.56 -15.82 5.29
N VAL A 75 4.63 -16.21 6.56
CA VAL A 75 5.27 -15.38 7.60
C VAL A 75 6.74 -15.11 7.27
N GLN A 76 7.49 -16.14 6.89
CA GLN A 76 8.90 -15.99 6.51
C GLN A 76 9.05 -15.08 5.29
N PHE A 77 8.26 -15.33 4.25
CA PHE A 77 8.24 -14.53 3.02
C PHE A 77 8.01 -13.03 3.31
N LEU A 78 6.98 -12.71 4.10
CA LEU A 78 6.65 -11.33 4.44
C LEU A 78 7.73 -10.66 5.31
N ARG A 79 8.38 -11.41 6.22
CA ARG A 79 9.52 -10.89 7.00
C ARG A 79 10.71 -10.54 6.12
N GLU A 80 11.03 -11.39 5.15
CA GLU A 80 12.14 -11.17 4.22
C GLU A 80 11.88 -9.98 3.29
N LEU A 81 10.63 -9.77 2.88
CA LEU A 81 10.27 -8.65 2.00
C LEU A 81 9.99 -7.33 2.72
N ALA A 82 9.63 -7.33 4.00
CA ALA A 82 9.42 -6.09 4.76
C ALA A 82 10.54 -5.02 4.59
N PRO A 83 11.83 -5.34 4.72
CA PRO A 83 12.89 -4.35 4.49
C PRO A 83 12.99 -3.89 3.02
N VAL A 84 12.74 -4.78 2.06
CA VAL A 84 12.74 -4.47 0.62
C VAL A 84 11.58 -3.52 0.28
N MET A 85 10.44 -3.69 0.96
CA MET A 85 9.24 -2.89 0.76
C MET A 85 9.25 -1.55 1.51
N ALA A 86 10.32 -1.20 2.23
CA ALA A 86 10.35 0.00 3.07
C ALA A 86 10.03 1.30 2.31
N ALA A 87 10.58 1.47 1.10
CA ALA A 87 10.28 2.63 0.24
C ALA A 87 8.81 2.63 -0.23
N ASN A 88 8.25 1.46 -0.51
CA ASN A 88 6.84 1.30 -0.89
C ASN A 88 5.91 1.67 0.28
N VAL A 89 6.28 1.27 1.50
CA VAL A 89 5.57 1.64 2.74
C VAL A 89 5.58 3.15 2.94
N GLU A 90 6.74 3.79 2.80
CA GLU A 90 6.87 5.24 2.97
C GLU A 90 6.02 6.01 1.93
N MET A 91 6.09 5.59 0.66
CA MET A 91 5.32 6.21 -0.41
C MET A 91 3.80 6.04 -0.20
N LEU A 92 3.34 4.84 0.18
CA LEU A 92 1.92 4.62 0.49
C LEU A 92 1.47 5.46 1.70
N GLY A 93 2.30 5.56 2.73
CA GLY A 93 2.05 6.43 3.87
C GLY A 93 1.91 7.90 3.47
N ALA A 94 2.76 8.39 2.57
CA ALA A 94 2.67 9.75 2.03
C ALA A 94 1.38 10.00 1.24
N ILE A 95 0.96 9.05 0.41
CA ILE A 95 -0.31 9.11 -0.33
C ILE A 95 -1.49 9.21 0.65
N LEU A 96 -1.54 8.33 1.65
CA LEU A 96 -2.60 8.33 2.66
C LEU A 96 -2.60 9.64 3.46
N GLN A 97 -1.41 10.12 3.85
CA GLN A 97 -1.28 11.39 4.57
C GLN A 97 -1.77 12.57 3.72
N ARG A 98 -1.46 12.63 2.42
CA ARG A 98 -1.99 13.67 1.53
C ARG A 98 -3.51 13.65 1.50
N GLN A 99 -4.11 12.46 1.37
CA GLN A 99 -5.57 12.29 1.36
C GLN A 99 -6.24 12.72 2.66
N ILE A 100 -5.57 12.50 3.81
CA ILE A 100 -6.03 13.00 5.12
C ILE A 100 -5.91 14.52 5.14
N MET A 101 -4.77 15.07 4.70
CA MET A 101 -4.54 16.52 4.67
C MET A 101 -5.54 17.25 3.78
N ASP A 102 -5.87 16.73 2.61
CA ASP A 102 -6.88 17.31 1.71
C ASP A 102 -8.22 17.52 2.44
N ARG A 103 -8.65 16.54 3.25
CA ARG A 103 -9.91 16.61 4.02
C ARG A 103 -9.81 17.58 5.19
N VAL A 104 -8.67 17.60 5.88
CA VAL A 104 -8.43 18.55 6.97
C VAL A 104 -8.38 19.99 6.45
N GLU A 105 -7.73 20.23 5.31
CA GLU A 105 -7.69 21.53 4.62
C GLU A 105 -9.10 21.95 4.15
N ALA A 106 -9.98 21.00 3.82
CA ALA A 106 -11.40 21.23 3.54
C ALA A 106 -12.26 21.48 4.79
N GLY A 107 -11.67 21.51 5.99
CA GLY A 107 -12.34 21.83 7.25
C GLY A 107 -12.82 20.61 8.07
N MET A 108 -12.44 19.40 7.68
CA MET A 108 -12.80 18.19 8.42
C MET A 108 -11.93 18.01 9.69
N PRO A 109 -12.51 17.61 10.83
CA PRO A 109 -11.70 17.20 11.99
C PRO A 109 -10.80 16.01 11.65
N LEU A 110 -9.59 15.98 12.22
CA LEU A 110 -8.57 14.96 11.90
C LEU A 110 -9.08 13.53 12.07
N GLU A 111 -9.78 13.22 13.16
CA GLU A 111 -10.31 11.87 13.44
C GLU A 111 -11.31 11.41 12.37
N ASN A 112 -12.15 12.34 11.89
CA ASN A 112 -13.09 12.07 10.81
C ASN A 112 -12.35 11.90 9.48
N ALA A 113 -11.33 12.71 9.20
CA ALA A 113 -10.53 12.61 7.99
C ALA A 113 -9.79 11.28 7.91
N VAL A 114 -9.23 10.79 9.02
CA VAL A 114 -8.60 9.47 9.09
C VAL A 114 -9.61 8.36 8.80
N SER A 115 -10.80 8.43 9.42
CA SER A 115 -11.85 7.42 9.23
C SER A 115 -12.35 7.40 7.79
N GLU A 116 -12.59 8.58 7.20
CA GLU A 116 -13.06 8.69 5.81
C GLU A 116 -12.01 8.24 4.80
N VAL A 117 -10.71 8.49 5.06
CA VAL A 117 -9.63 7.99 4.20
C VAL A 117 -9.52 6.48 4.28
N ALA A 118 -9.74 5.88 5.45
CA ALA A 118 -9.80 4.42 5.57
C ALA A 118 -10.97 3.83 4.78
N ASP A 119 -12.15 4.47 4.80
CA ASP A 119 -13.31 4.06 3.99
C ASP A 119 -13.06 4.21 2.49
N TRP A 120 -12.55 5.36 2.07
CA TRP A 120 -12.17 5.64 0.69
C TRP A 120 -11.14 4.64 0.18
N HIS A 121 -10.12 4.31 0.98
CA HIS A 121 -9.11 3.32 0.62
C HIS A 121 -9.75 1.96 0.38
N ARG A 122 -10.60 1.48 1.31
CA ARG A 122 -11.30 0.19 1.17
C ARG A 122 -12.15 0.14 -0.10
N GLN A 123 -12.90 1.19 -0.40
CA GLN A 123 -13.72 1.29 -1.61
C GLN A 123 -12.85 1.27 -2.87
N THR A 124 -11.81 2.11 -2.91
CA THR A 124 -10.90 2.21 -4.06
C THR A 124 -10.22 0.87 -4.37
N VAL A 125 -9.76 0.16 -3.34
CA VAL A 125 -9.12 -1.16 -3.47
C VAL A 125 -10.10 -2.21 -3.99
N ALA A 126 -11.36 -2.20 -3.53
CA ALA A 126 -12.40 -3.13 -3.97
C ALA A 126 -12.82 -2.89 -5.43
N GLU A 127 -12.90 -1.63 -5.86
CA GLU A 127 -13.30 -1.26 -7.22
C GLU A 127 -12.21 -1.51 -8.27
N HIS A 128 -10.94 -1.50 -7.86
CA HIS A 128 -9.78 -1.62 -8.75
C HIS A 128 -8.91 -2.83 -8.37
N PRO A 129 -9.39 -4.07 -8.59
CA PRO A 129 -8.56 -5.25 -8.40
C PRO A 129 -7.34 -5.21 -9.33
N PRO A 130 -6.22 -5.85 -8.96
CA PRO A 130 -5.05 -5.93 -9.84
C PRO A 130 -5.46 -6.58 -11.17
N THR A 131 -5.31 -5.85 -12.28
CA THR A 131 -5.79 -6.28 -13.60
C THR A 131 -5.12 -7.60 -14.03
N THR A 132 -5.89 -8.56 -14.55
CA THR A 132 -5.38 -9.91 -14.88
C THR A 132 -5.08 -10.11 -16.38
N HIS A 133 -4.82 -9.02 -17.13
CA HIS A 133 -4.69 -9.07 -18.60
C HIS A 133 -3.50 -9.91 -19.09
#